data_AF-V6HC65-F1
#
_entry.id   AF-V6HC65-F1
#
_cell.length_a   1.000
_cell.length_b   1.000
_cell.length_c   1.000
_cell.angle_alpha   90.00
_cell.angle_beta   90.00
_cell.angle_gamma   90.00
#
_symmetry.space_group_name_H-M   'P 1'
#
loop_
_entity.id
_entity.type
_entity.pdbx_description
1 polymer ?
#
loop_
_entity_poly.entity_id
_entity_poly.type
_entity_poly.pdbx_seq_one_letter_code
_entity_poly.pdbx_strand_id
1 'polypeptide(L)'
;MSREDDKILENVIAGGILGTGLTALLKERKVNGTELALGALLGAIILASVNAKAKAREHNQDVLIRRGDSLFRKLPSGKEIFLRELPPRKSNFPRQYDLS
;
A
#
# COMPACT_ATOMS: atom_id res chain seq x y z
N MET A 1 -11.98 -12.11 20.18
CA MET A 1 -11.32 -11.68 18.93
C MET A 1 -11.60 -12.73 17.86
N SER A 2 -11.87 -12.35 16.62
CA SER A 2 -12.11 -13.34 15.55
C SER A 2 -10.80 -13.81 14.92
N ARG A 3 -10.80 -15.00 14.30
CA ARG A 3 -9.62 -15.50 13.54
C ARG A 3 -9.21 -14.56 12.40
N GLU A 4 -10.14 -13.74 11.91
CA GLU A 4 -9.87 -12.76 10.87
C GLU A 4 -9.14 -11.54 11.44
N ASP A 5 -9.51 -11.08 12.63
CA ASP A 5 -8.82 -9.99 13.34
C ASP A 5 -7.37 -10.36 13.66
N ASP A 6 -7.13 -11.61 14.07
CA ASP A 6 -5.78 -12.11 14.38
C ASP A 6 -4.88 -12.07 13.13
N LYS A 7 -5.41 -12.50 11.98
CA LYS A 7 -4.70 -12.42 10.69
C LYS A 7 -4.46 -10.98 10.24
N ILE A 8 -5.40 -10.07 10.49
CA ILE A 8 -5.22 -8.65 10.16
C ILE A 8 -4.08 -8.08 11.00
N LEU A 9 -4.05 -8.37 12.30
CA LEU A 9 -3.00 -7.91 13.20
C LEU A 9 -1.63 -8.48 12.83
N GLU A 10 -1.55 -9.78 12.53
CA GLU A 10 -0.31 -10.44 12.08
C GLU A 10 0.26 -9.77 10.83
N ASN A 11 -0.59 -9.47 9.85
CA ASN A 11 -0.18 -8.80 8.63
C ASN A 11 0.29 -7.36 8.87
N VAL A 12 -0.35 -6.61 9.77
CA VAL A 12 0.09 -5.26 10.12
C VAL A 12 1.48 -5.30 10.77
N ILE A 13 1.70 -6.23 11.70
CA ILE A 13 2.99 -6.41 12.37
C ILE A 13 4.07 -6.82 11.35
N ALA A 14 3.78 -7.80 10.50
CA ALA A 14 4.71 -8.25 9.46
C ALA A 14 5.09 -7.11 8.52
N GLY A 15 4.12 -6.32 8.06
CA GLY A 15 4.38 -5.15 7.21
C GLY A 15 5.22 -4.10 7.94
N GLY A 16 4.96 -3.87 9.23
CA GLY A 16 5.78 -3.02 10.08
C GLY A 16 7.26 -3.45 10.11
N ILE A 17 7.52 -4.72 10.37
CA ILE A 17 8.88 -5.27 10.43
C ILE A 17 9.57 -5.18 9.06
N LEU A 18 8.85 -5.48 7.98
CA LEU A 18 9.40 -5.36 6.62
C LEU A 18 9.80 -3.91 6.30
N GLY A 19 8.94 -2.97 6.68
CA GLY A 19 9.17 -1.55 6.45
C GLY A 19 10.34 -0.99 7.26
N THR A 20 10.49 -1.40 8.53
CA THR A 20 11.67 -1.03 9.35
C THR A 20 12.95 -1.63 8.79
N GLY A 21 12.94 -2.92 8.44
CA GLY A 21 14.08 -3.62 7.88
C GLY A 21 14.58 -2.99 6.58
N LEU A 22 13.65 -2.67 5.66
CA LEU A 22 13.98 -2.00 4.40
C LEU A 22 14.59 -0.61 4.65
N THR A 23 14.03 0.16 5.58
CA THR A 23 14.55 1.50 5.91
C THR A 23 15.95 1.42 6.53
N ALA A 24 16.20 0.45 7.41
CA ALA A 24 17.51 0.22 8.01
C ALA A 24 18.57 -0.17 6.96
N LEU A 25 18.20 -0.96 5.96
CA LEU A 25 19.07 -1.33 4.84
C LEU A 25 19.40 -0.13 3.96
N LEU A 26 18.39 0.65 3.55
CA LEU A 26 18.57 1.78 2.63
C LEU A 26 19.38 2.94 3.23
N LYS A 27 19.42 3.06 4.56
CA LYS A 27 20.17 4.13 5.26
C LYS A 27 21.49 3.67 5.87
N GLU A 28 22.00 2.50 5.46
CA GLU A 28 23.31 1.98 5.89
C GLU A 28 23.51 2.06 7.42
N ARG A 29 22.45 1.76 8.19
CA ARG A 29 22.42 1.83 9.67
C ARG A 29 22.59 3.20 10.33
N LYS A 30 22.74 4.31 9.59
CA LYS A 30 22.58 5.69 10.13
C LYS A 30 21.11 6.10 10.12
N VAL A 31 20.28 5.35 10.85
CA VAL A 31 18.83 5.55 10.89
C VAL A 31 18.40 5.95 12.30
N ASN A 32 17.52 6.94 12.41
CA ASN A 32 16.94 7.34 13.69
C ASN A 32 15.60 6.61 13.94
N GLY A 33 15.11 6.67 15.18
CA GLY A 33 13.86 6.01 15.56
C GLY A 33 12.64 6.49 14.76
N THR A 34 12.61 7.76 14.36
CA THR A 34 11.51 8.35 13.56
C THR A 34 11.46 7.77 12.15
N GLU A 35 12.62 7.59 11.51
CA GLU A 35 12.73 7.01 10.19
C GLU A 35 12.37 5.53 10.19
N LEU A 36 12.81 4.78 11.20
CA LEU A 36 12.36 3.41 11.40
C LEU A 36 10.85 3.34 11.60
N ALA A 37 10.27 4.19 12.45
CA ALA A 37 8.82 4.23 12.66
C ALA A 37 8.06 4.57 11.37
N LEU A 38 8.56 5.52 10.57
CA LEU A 38 8.00 5.84 9.26
C LEU A 38 8.07 4.66 8.30
N GLY A 39 9.22 3.98 8.26
CA GLY A 39 9.42 2.74 7.52
C GLY A 39 8.39 1.69 7.92
N ALA A 40 8.21 1.46 9.23
CA ALA A 40 7.23 0.53 9.76
C ALA A 40 5.82 0.84 9.26
N LEU A 41 5.42 2.11 9.39
CA LEU A 41 4.09 2.55 9.00
C LEU A 41 3.85 2.33 7.50
N LEU A 42 4.84 2.69 6.67
CA LEU A 42 4.77 2.50 5.22
C LEU A 42 4.68 1.01 4.85
N GLY A 43 5.52 0.17 5.46
CA GLY A 43 5.49 -1.27 5.23
C GLY A 43 4.16 -1.91 5.65
N ALA A 44 3.61 -1.52 6.80
CA ALA A 44 2.31 -1.96 7.27
C ALA A 44 1.18 -1.56 6.30
N ILE A 45 1.17 -0.31 5.83
CA ILE A 45 0.18 0.19 4.87
C ILE A 45 0.26 -0.56 3.53
N ILE A 46 1.48 -0.78 3.02
CA ILE A 46 1.69 -1.49 1.75
C ILE A 46 1.17 -2.92 1.87
N LEU A 47 1.56 -3.65 2.91
CA LEU A 47 1.14 -5.05 3.08
C LEU A 47 -0.37 -5.17 3.31
N ALA A 48 -0.96 -4.28 4.13
CA ALA A 48 -2.41 -4.21 4.31
C ALA A 48 -3.14 -3.97 2.98
N SER A 49 -2.61 -3.07 2.12
CA SER A 49 -3.18 -2.78 0.80
C SER A 49 -3.10 -3.98 -0.15
N VAL A 50 -1.98 -4.71 -0.14
CA VAL A 50 -1.79 -5.94 -0.93
C VAL A 50 -2.79 -7.02 -0.50
N ASN A 51 -2.93 -7.23 0.81
CA ASN A 51 -3.86 -8.22 1.35
C ASN A 51 -5.32 -7.85 1.10
N ALA A 52 -5.69 -6.57 1.25
CA ALA A 52 -7.04 -6.10 0.93
C ALA A 52 -7.37 -6.32 -0.55
N LYS A 53 -6.40 -6.09 -1.46
CA LYS A 53 -6.57 -6.36 -2.89
C LYS A 53 -6.71 -7.85 -3.19
N ALA A 54 -5.97 -8.71 -2.49
CA ALA A 54 -6.10 -10.17 -2.62
C ALA A 54 -7.49 -10.64 -2.18
N LYS A 55 -7.96 -10.21 -1.01
CA LYS A 55 -9.33 -10.49 -0.52
C LYS A 55 -10.41 -9.98 -1.46
N ALA A 56 -10.27 -8.76 -1.98
CA ALA A 56 -11.23 -8.21 -2.94
C ALA A 56 -11.34 -9.13 -4.18
N ARG A 57 -10.22 -9.68 -4.66
CA ARG A 57 -10.23 -10.66 -5.75
C ARG A 57 -10.93 -11.97 -5.37
N GLU A 58 -10.65 -12.52 -4.18
CA GLU A 58 -11.31 -13.73 -3.67
C GLU A 58 -12.83 -13.57 -3.57
N HIS A 59 -13.29 -12.37 -3.20
CA HIS A 59 -14.71 -12.04 -3.07
C HIS A 59 -15.36 -11.47 -4.34
N ASN A 60 -14.67 -11.53 -5.50
CA ASN A 60 -15.15 -10.96 -6.77
C ASN A 60 -15.58 -9.48 -6.67
N GLN A 61 -14.86 -8.71 -5.87
CA GLN A 61 -15.08 -7.28 -5.69
C GLN A 61 -14.18 -6.47 -6.62
N ASP A 62 -14.75 -5.41 -7.19
CA ASP A 62 -14.02 -4.42 -7.97
C ASP A 62 -13.11 -3.57 -7.07
N VAL A 63 -11.95 -3.16 -7.59
CA VAL A 63 -11.02 -2.28 -6.87
C VAL A 63 -10.83 -0.97 -7.64
N LEU A 64 -10.83 0.15 -6.93
CA LEU A 64 -10.51 1.44 -7.50
C LEU A 64 -9.00 1.70 -7.47
N ILE A 65 -8.43 2.11 -8.60
CA ILE A 65 -7.01 2.41 -8.76
C ILE A 65 -6.86 3.82 -9.31
N ARG A 66 -6.08 4.65 -8.62
CA ARG A 66 -5.66 5.95 -9.12
C ARG A 66 -4.29 5.83 -9.80
N ARG A 67 -4.15 6.36 -11.02
CA ARG A 67 -2.84 6.56 -11.69
C ARG A 67 -2.74 8.01 -12.12
N GLY A 68 -1.86 8.78 -11.48
CA GLY A 68 -1.81 10.22 -11.67
C GLY A 68 -3.15 10.85 -11.27
N ASP A 69 -3.80 11.53 -12.21
CA ASP A 69 -5.12 12.13 -11.99
C ASP A 69 -6.26 11.25 -12.52
N SER A 70 -5.97 10.16 -13.22
CA SER A 70 -7.00 9.25 -13.74
C SER A 70 -7.42 8.21 -12.69
N LEU A 71 -8.73 7.98 -12.57
CA LEU A 71 -9.35 6.92 -11.76
C LEU A 71 -9.82 5.77 -12.65
N PHE A 72 -9.42 4.56 -12.28
CA PHE A 72 -9.80 3.32 -12.94
C PHE A 72 -10.54 2.39 -11.97
N ARG A 73 -11.47 1.62 -12.51
CA ARG A 73 -12.05 0.45 -11.85
C ARG A 73 -11.40 -0.80 -12.41
N LYS A 74 -10.75 -1.58 -11.55
CA LYS A 74 -10.18 -2.88 -11.90
C LYS A 74 -11.14 -3.98 -11.47
N LEU A 75 -11.63 -4.73 -12.45
CA LEU A 75 -12.47 -5.90 -12.23
C LEU A 75 -11.63 -7.08 -11.68
N PRO A 76 -12.26 -8.09 -11.04
CA PRO A 76 -11.59 -9.32 -10.61
C PRO A 76 -10.84 -10.06 -11.74
N SER A 77 -11.32 -9.92 -12.99
CA SER A 77 -10.69 -10.46 -14.19
C SER A 77 -9.36 -9.78 -14.57
N GLY A 78 -9.03 -8.67 -13.92
CA GLY A 78 -7.86 -7.85 -14.21
C GLY A 78 -8.11 -6.77 -15.25
N LYS A 79 -9.27 -6.79 -15.95
CA LYS A 79 -9.67 -5.73 -16.88
C LYS A 79 -9.86 -4.41 -16.12
N GLU A 80 -9.32 -3.34 -16.70
CA GLU A 80 -9.42 -1.99 -16.14
C GLU A 80 -10.34 -1.13 -16.99
N ILE A 81 -11.24 -0.41 -16.32
CA ILE A 81 -12.22 0.48 -16.94
C ILE A 81 -11.91 1.88 -16.42
N PHE A 82 -11.58 2.80 -17.33
CA PHE A 82 -11.45 4.21 -16.97
C PHE A 82 -12.81 4.74 -16.49
N LEU A 83 -12.80 5.45 -15.35
CA LEU A 83 -14.00 6.05 -14.79
C LEU A 83 -14.05 7.55 -15.04
N ARG A 84 -13.02 8.28 -14.61
CA ARG A 84 -12.94 9.74 -14.72
C ARG A 84 -11.54 10.26 -14.42
N GLU A 85 -11.30 11.50 -14.81
CA GLU A 85 -10.25 12.33 -14.23
C GLU A 85 -10.66 12.84 -12.85
N LEU A 86 -9.74 12.79 -11.90
CA LEU A 86 -9.85 13.35 -10.57
C LEU A 86 -9.26 14.76 -10.57
N PRO A 87 -9.71 15.64 -9.67
CA PRO A 87 -9.04 16.91 -9.49
C PRO A 87 -7.56 16.69 -9.17
N PRO A 88 -6.67 17.54 -9.71
CA PRO A 88 -5.24 17.44 -9.47
C PRO A 88 -4.99 17.47 -7.96
N ARG A 89 -4.08 16.62 -7.52
CA ARG A 89 -3.71 16.54 -6.10
C ARG A 89 -3.21 17.93 -5.65
N LYS A 90 -3.75 18.44 -4.53
CA LYS A 90 -3.22 19.65 -3.86
C LYS A 90 -1.88 19.41 -3.15
N SER A 91 -1.34 18.20 -3.25
CA SER A 91 -0.13 17.79 -2.56
C SER A 91 1.05 17.82 -3.53
N ASN A 92 2.19 18.29 -3.04
CA ASN A 92 3.45 18.33 -3.78
C ASN A 92 4.16 16.96 -3.84
N PHE A 93 3.52 15.86 -3.41
CA PHE A 93 4.12 14.53 -3.52
C PHE A 93 4.16 14.07 -4.99
N PRO A 94 5.22 13.35 -5.41
CA PRO A 94 5.34 12.81 -6.76
C PRO A 94 4.12 11.97 -7.16
N ARG A 95 3.68 12.11 -8.42
CA ARG A 95 2.58 11.32 -8.98
C ARG A 95 2.95 9.86 -9.19
N GLN A 96 4.24 9.60 -9.41
CA GLN A 96 4.85 8.28 -9.58
C GLN A 96 6.22 8.33 -8.89
N TYR A 97 6.60 7.21 -8.26
CA TYR A 97 7.95 7.00 -7.77
C TYR A 97 8.65 6.11 -8.78
N ASP A 98 9.75 6.59 -9.35
CA ASP A 98 10.66 5.76 -10.10
C ASP A 98 11.54 4.99 -9.09
N LEU A 99 11.57 3.66 -9.21
CA LEU A 99 12.31 2.76 -8.33
C LEU A 99 13.53 2.14 -9.04
N SER A 100 13.92 2.72 -10.18
CA SER A 100 15.09 2.33 -10.98
C SER A 100 16.41 2.61 -10.28
#